data_AF-D3HMH2-F1
#
_entry.id   AF-D3HMH2-F1
#
_cell.length_a   1.000
_cell.length_b   1.000
_cell.length_c   1.000
_cell.angle_alpha   90.00
_cell.angle_beta   90.00
_cell.angle_gamma   90.00
#
_symmetry.space_group_name_H-M   'P 1'
#
loop_
_entity.id
_entity.type
_entity.pdbx_description
1 polymer ?
#
loop_
_entity_poly.entity_id
_entity_poly.type
_entity_poly.pdbx_seq_one_letter_code
_entity_poly.pdbx_strand_id
1 'polypeptide(L)'
;MKYYSNFTKDSFFNLDAKSQKLPLPSLEAYNILRETYALSNISSIVYNFNQLVDKDNSVLKSHHYGKGPLDNQAFITEVNDILARLTAAVKNEEPYQCLFGDVVRLKEHLQVIIGYYQNQLKKGLPDAKAYKPSESFTTLITSIAHYEKPFIDDAESQELAKFVINRNARDIMEKDMLRITDIVMEPFLYDHKKSFSYC
;
A
#
# COMPACT_ATOMS: atom_id res chain seq x y z
N MET A 1 15.36 15.85 -30.71
CA MET A 1 13.96 16.27 -30.54
C MET A 1 13.09 15.44 -31.47
N LYS A 2 12.29 14.52 -30.92
CA LYS A 2 11.25 13.80 -31.67
C LYS A 2 9.95 13.97 -30.89
N TYR A 3 8.99 14.58 -31.55
CA TYR A 3 7.62 14.77 -31.10
C TYR A 3 6.95 13.40 -30.97
N TYR A 4 6.43 13.08 -29.79
CA TYR A 4 5.39 12.06 -29.66
C TYR A 4 4.06 12.76 -29.47
N SER A 5 3.20 12.44 -30.42
CA SER A 5 1.84 12.89 -30.65
C SER A 5 0.93 12.65 -29.46
N ASN A 6 0.02 13.60 -29.27
CA ASN A 6 -1.19 13.55 -28.46
C ASN A 6 -1.80 12.14 -28.40
N PHE A 7 -1.64 11.46 -27.27
CA PHE A 7 -2.62 10.47 -26.85
C PHE A 7 -3.90 11.23 -26.52
N THR A 8 -4.88 11.12 -27.41
CA THR A 8 -6.27 11.48 -27.13
C THR A 8 -6.68 10.86 -25.81
N LYS A 9 -7.12 11.71 -24.87
CA LYS A 9 -7.93 11.31 -23.72
C LYS A 9 -9.20 10.68 -24.28
N ASP A 10 -9.17 9.39 -24.57
CA ASP A 10 -10.40 8.63 -24.73
C ASP A 10 -11.08 8.61 -23.37
N SER A 11 -12.12 9.43 -23.27
CA SER A 11 -13.01 9.53 -22.14
C SER A 11 -13.76 8.20 -21.97
N PHE A 12 -13.13 7.24 -21.30
CA PHE A 12 -13.82 6.02 -20.83
C PHE A 12 -14.71 6.29 -19.60
N PHE A 13 -14.68 7.51 -19.06
CA PHE A 13 -15.53 7.93 -17.94
C PHE A 13 -16.56 8.94 -18.42
N ASN A 14 -17.71 8.43 -18.87
CA ASN A 14 -18.91 9.24 -18.93
C ASN A 14 -19.32 9.57 -17.47
N LEU A 15 -19.27 10.86 -17.11
CA LEU A 15 -19.59 11.39 -15.78
C LEU A 15 -21.11 11.50 -15.51
N ASP A 16 -21.94 10.80 -16.28
CA ASP A 16 -23.40 10.75 -16.10
C ASP A 16 -23.83 9.36 -15.60
N ALA A 17 -23.56 9.04 -14.33
CA ALA A 17 -23.83 7.71 -13.78
C ALA A 17 -24.48 7.72 -12.40
N LYS A 18 -25.60 8.44 -12.23
CA LYS A 18 -26.43 8.36 -11.02
C LYS A 18 -27.33 7.10 -10.95
N SER A 19 -27.27 6.18 -11.93
CA SER A 19 -28.03 4.91 -11.86
C SER A 19 -27.30 3.69 -12.46
N GLN A 20 -25.99 3.71 -12.61
CA GLN A 20 -25.27 2.52 -13.07
C GLN A 20 -25.05 1.56 -11.90
N LYS A 21 -25.70 0.40 -11.96
CA LYS A 21 -25.49 -0.73 -11.04
C LYS A 21 -23.99 -1.03 -10.95
N LEU A 22 -23.49 -1.22 -9.73
CA LEU A 22 -22.08 -1.56 -9.51
C LEU A 22 -21.69 -2.79 -10.33
N PRO A 23 -20.54 -2.77 -11.03
CA PRO A 23 -20.00 -3.97 -11.65
C PRO A 23 -19.84 -5.08 -10.62
N LEU A 24 -20.25 -6.30 -10.96
CA LEU A 24 -20.18 -7.46 -10.07
C LEU A 24 -18.77 -7.65 -9.47
N PRO A 25 -17.66 -7.54 -10.24
CA PRO A 25 -16.30 -7.62 -9.66
C PRO A 25 -16.03 -6.61 -8.54
N SER A 26 -16.51 -5.38 -8.70
CA SER A 26 -16.33 -4.32 -7.70
C SER A 26 -17.16 -4.56 -6.44
N LEU A 27 -18.35 -5.17 -6.58
CA LEU A 27 -19.16 -5.58 -5.43
C LEU A 27 -18.51 -6.74 -4.67
N GLU A 28 -17.99 -7.74 -5.37
CA GLU A 28 -17.34 -8.89 -4.75
C GLU A 28 -16.06 -8.52 -4.04
N ALA A 29 -15.20 -7.73 -4.69
CA ALA A 29 -13.99 -7.24 -4.07
C ALA A 29 -14.29 -6.37 -2.84
N TYR A 30 -15.33 -5.54 -2.89
CA TYR A 30 -15.80 -4.78 -1.73
C TYR A 30 -16.19 -5.70 -0.57
N ASN A 31 -17.00 -6.73 -0.83
CA ASN A 31 -17.43 -7.66 0.20
C ASN A 31 -16.24 -8.40 0.82
N ILE A 32 -15.28 -8.86 0.00
CA ILE A 32 -14.06 -9.52 0.49
C ILE A 32 -13.23 -8.55 1.36
N LEU A 33 -13.04 -7.30 0.94
CA LEU A 33 -12.32 -6.30 1.72
C LEU A 33 -13.01 -5.98 3.06
N ARG A 34 -14.34 -6.01 3.09
CA ARG A 34 -15.17 -5.75 4.28
C ARG A 34 -15.20 -6.92 5.25
N GLU A 35 -15.28 -8.15 4.74
CA GLU A 35 -15.53 -9.37 5.52
C GLU A 35 -14.25 -10.08 5.99
N THR A 36 -13.09 -9.69 5.43
CA THR A 36 -11.80 -10.32 5.73
C THR A 36 -10.82 -9.33 6.36
N TYR A 37 -9.63 -9.81 6.71
CA TYR A 37 -8.50 -8.98 7.14
C TYR A 37 -7.67 -8.42 5.99
N ALA A 38 -8.11 -8.55 4.73
CA ALA A 38 -7.34 -8.11 3.57
C ALA A 38 -7.02 -6.60 3.63
N LEU A 39 -8.03 -5.76 3.87
CA LEU A 39 -7.83 -4.30 3.92
C LEU A 39 -6.91 -3.87 5.06
N SER A 40 -7.07 -4.44 6.26
CA SER A 40 -6.20 -4.12 7.40
C SER A 40 -4.77 -4.62 7.18
N ASN A 41 -4.60 -5.79 6.55
CA ASN A 41 -3.29 -6.32 6.18
C ASN A 41 -2.58 -5.42 5.17
N ILE A 42 -3.27 -5.05 4.10
CA ILE A 42 -2.76 -4.12 3.09
C ILE A 42 -2.37 -2.79 3.74
N SER A 43 -3.23 -2.24 4.60
CA SER A 43 -2.98 -0.98 5.29
C SER A 43 -1.70 -1.03 6.12
N SER A 44 -1.51 -2.11 6.87
CA SER A 44 -0.29 -2.33 7.67
C SER A 44 0.97 -2.44 6.81
N ILE A 45 0.90 -3.16 5.67
CA ILE A 45 2.03 -3.30 4.75
C ILE A 45 2.43 -1.96 4.13
N VAL A 46 1.45 -1.19 3.65
CA VAL A 46 1.69 0.14 3.06
C VAL A 46 2.26 1.10 4.12
N TYR A 47 1.73 1.05 5.34
CA TYR A 47 2.25 1.84 6.45
C TYR A 47 3.72 1.51 6.73
N ASN A 48 4.07 0.23 6.88
CA ASN A 48 5.45 -0.20 7.09
C ASN A 48 6.36 0.26 5.95
N PHE A 49 5.93 0.05 4.69
CA PHE A 49 6.68 0.47 3.52
C PHE A 49 6.97 1.97 3.54
N ASN A 50 5.98 2.80 3.86
CA ASN A 50 6.14 4.26 3.95
C ASN A 50 7.16 4.68 5.01
N GLN A 51 7.34 3.91 6.08
CA GLN A 51 8.36 4.17 7.11
C GLN A 51 9.76 3.68 6.71
N LEU A 52 9.85 2.73 5.78
CA LEU A 52 11.07 2.02 5.40
C LEU A 52 11.66 2.47 4.06
N VAL A 53 10.86 3.10 3.21
CA VAL A 53 11.30 3.56 1.89
C VAL A 53 12.16 4.81 2.02
N ASP A 54 13.39 4.74 1.51
CA ASP A 54 14.20 5.92 1.26
C ASP A 54 13.70 6.58 -0.03
N LYS A 55 12.90 7.64 0.10
CA LYS A 55 12.26 8.29 -1.03
C LYS A 55 13.26 8.93 -2.00
N ASP A 56 14.41 9.35 -1.50
CA ASP A 56 15.39 10.12 -2.25
C ASP A 56 16.44 9.23 -2.92
N ASN A 57 16.83 8.12 -2.27
CA ASN A 57 17.92 7.27 -2.73
C ASN A 57 17.48 5.88 -3.22
N SER A 58 16.23 5.48 -2.98
CA SER A 58 15.75 4.19 -3.48
C SER A 58 15.39 4.26 -4.97
N VAL A 59 15.51 3.11 -5.64
CA VAL A 59 15.07 2.96 -7.03
C VAL A 59 13.97 1.92 -7.04
N LEU A 60 12.72 2.38 -7.11
CA LEU A 60 11.57 1.51 -7.28
C LEU A 60 11.44 1.08 -8.74
N LYS A 61 11.13 -0.19 -8.95
CA LYS A 61 10.98 -0.77 -10.29
C LYS A 61 9.68 -1.55 -10.34
N SER A 62 8.91 -1.33 -11.40
CA SER A 62 7.75 -2.15 -11.70
C SER A 62 8.06 -3.10 -12.84
N HIS A 63 7.53 -4.32 -12.75
CA HIS A 63 7.51 -5.24 -13.87
C HIS A 63 6.42 -4.90 -14.91
N HIS A 64 5.44 -4.06 -14.53
CA HIS A 64 4.30 -3.66 -15.37
C HIS A 64 4.54 -2.32 -16.09
N TYR A 65 5.16 -1.33 -15.42
CA TYR A 65 5.36 0.02 -15.97
C TYR A 65 6.74 0.16 -16.65
N GLY A 66 6.91 -0.53 -17.79
CA GLY A 66 8.06 -0.34 -18.69
C GLY A 66 9.44 -0.66 -18.10
N LYS A 67 10.49 -0.51 -18.92
CA LYS A 67 11.89 -0.68 -18.50
C LYS A 67 12.43 0.63 -17.93
N GLY A 68 11.98 1.04 -16.75
CA GLY A 68 12.45 2.28 -16.12
C GLY A 68 12.26 2.30 -14.60
N PRO A 69 13.04 3.12 -13.88
CA PRO A 69 12.74 3.44 -12.50
C PRO A 69 11.42 4.22 -12.42
N LEU A 70 10.65 3.97 -11.35
CA LEU A 70 9.46 4.76 -11.05
C LEU A 70 9.86 6.08 -10.39
N ASP A 71 9.00 7.08 -10.51
CA ASP A 71 9.01 8.22 -9.60
C ASP A 71 8.50 7.72 -8.23
N ASN A 72 9.40 7.74 -7.24
CA ASN A 72 9.10 7.23 -5.90
C ASN A 72 7.96 8.00 -5.22
N GLN A 73 7.91 9.32 -5.39
CA GLN A 73 6.91 10.15 -4.74
C GLN A 73 5.54 9.94 -5.39
N ALA A 74 5.49 9.91 -6.73
CA ALA A 74 4.25 9.61 -7.45
C ALA A 74 3.72 8.21 -7.09
N PHE A 75 4.60 7.20 -7.02
CA PHE A 75 4.23 5.85 -6.60
C PHE A 75 3.66 5.81 -5.18
N ILE A 76 4.35 6.42 -4.22
CA ILE A 76 3.90 6.44 -2.82
C ILE A 76 2.56 7.17 -2.69
N THR A 77 2.41 8.31 -3.35
CA THR A 77 1.14 9.04 -3.38
C THR A 77 0.01 8.18 -3.94
N GLU A 78 0.23 7.53 -5.08
CA GLU A 78 -0.78 6.69 -5.71
C GLU A 78 -1.22 5.50 -4.83
N VAL A 79 -0.27 4.81 -4.20
CA VAL A 79 -0.57 3.70 -3.28
C VAL A 79 -1.42 4.18 -2.09
N ASN A 80 -1.06 5.32 -1.51
CA ASN A 80 -1.80 5.89 -0.38
C ASN A 80 -3.19 6.38 -0.79
N ASP A 81 -3.34 6.98 -1.96
CA ASP A 81 -4.62 7.46 -2.48
C ASP A 81 -5.57 6.30 -2.78
N ILE A 82 -5.08 5.21 -3.40
CA ILE A 82 -5.87 3.99 -3.60
C ILE A 82 -6.32 3.42 -2.25
N LEU A 83 -5.39 3.29 -1.29
CA LEU A 83 -5.70 2.76 0.03
C LEU A 83 -6.73 3.62 0.77
N ALA A 84 -6.63 4.94 0.67
CA ALA A 84 -7.58 5.87 1.27
C ALA A 84 -8.97 5.70 0.66
N ARG A 85 -9.09 5.56 -0.67
CA ARG A 85 -10.38 5.30 -1.33
C ARG A 85 -10.99 3.97 -0.90
N LEU A 86 -10.21 2.89 -0.86
CA LEU A 86 -10.69 1.58 -0.40
C LEU A 86 -11.12 1.61 1.08
N THR A 87 -10.35 2.29 1.92
CA THR A 87 -10.68 2.46 3.34
C THR A 87 -11.96 3.27 3.53
N ALA A 88 -12.13 4.36 2.78
CA ALA A 88 -13.35 5.16 2.81
C ALA A 88 -14.56 4.34 2.35
N ALA A 89 -14.43 3.56 1.27
CA ALA A 89 -15.51 2.71 0.76
C ALA A 89 -15.97 1.68 1.80
N VAL A 90 -15.04 1.01 2.48
CA VAL A 90 -15.37 0.03 3.54
C VAL A 90 -15.93 0.72 4.79
N LYS A 91 -15.33 1.83 5.23
CA LYS A 91 -15.75 2.55 6.43
C LYS A 91 -17.14 3.17 6.30
N ASN A 92 -17.47 3.71 5.13
CA ASN A 92 -18.73 4.41 4.87
C ASN A 92 -19.80 3.48 4.29
N GLU A 93 -19.47 2.20 4.06
CA GLU A 93 -20.31 1.24 3.34
C GLU A 93 -20.73 1.69 1.93
N GLU A 94 -19.86 2.44 1.26
CA GLU A 94 -20.10 3.07 -0.05
C GLU A 94 -19.12 2.52 -1.11
N PRO A 95 -19.38 1.34 -1.70
CA PRO A 95 -18.59 0.84 -2.82
C PRO A 95 -18.75 1.71 -4.07
N TYR A 96 -17.69 1.76 -4.89
CA TYR A 96 -17.64 2.55 -6.13
C TYR A 96 -17.34 1.68 -7.36
N GLN A 97 -17.68 2.19 -8.54
CA GLN A 97 -17.68 1.40 -9.78
C GLN A 97 -16.33 0.76 -10.12
N CYS A 98 -15.23 1.48 -9.90
CA CYS A 98 -13.88 1.05 -10.25
C CYS A 98 -13.13 0.37 -9.09
N LEU A 99 -13.82 -0.02 -8.01
CA LEU A 99 -13.18 -0.59 -6.82
C LEU A 99 -12.33 -1.82 -7.13
N PHE A 100 -12.82 -2.72 -7.99
CA PHE A 100 -12.02 -3.87 -8.42
C PHE A 100 -10.73 -3.46 -9.14
N GLY A 101 -10.79 -2.42 -9.97
CA GLY A 101 -9.62 -1.87 -10.65
C GLY A 101 -8.58 -1.33 -9.67
N ASP A 102 -9.03 -0.62 -8.62
CA ASP A 102 -8.18 -0.13 -7.54
C ASP A 102 -7.54 -1.29 -6.75
N VAL A 103 -8.27 -2.38 -6.49
CA VAL A 103 -7.71 -3.60 -5.88
C VAL A 103 -6.63 -4.23 -6.76
N VAL A 104 -6.90 -4.43 -8.05
CA VAL A 104 -5.92 -4.99 -9.00
C VAL A 104 -4.66 -4.13 -9.05
N ARG A 105 -4.83 -2.81 -9.16
CA ARG A 105 -3.71 -1.86 -9.20
C ARG A 105 -2.90 -1.88 -7.89
N LEU A 106 -3.57 -1.99 -6.75
CA LEU A 106 -2.89 -2.12 -5.46
C LEU A 106 -2.07 -3.41 -5.40
N LYS A 107 -2.56 -4.53 -5.91
CA LYS A 107 -1.79 -5.78 -5.99
C LYS A 107 -0.52 -5.62 -6.83
N GLU A 108 -0.57 -4.90 -7.96
CA GLU A 108 0.62 -4.57 -8.75
C GLU A 108 1.63 -3.72 -7.95
N HIS A 109 1.14 -2.73 -7.20
CA HIS A 109 2.02 -1.90 -6.36
C HIS A 109 2.64 -2.69 -5.20
N LEU A 110 1.90 -3.63 -4.59
CA LEU A 110 2.45 -4.51 -3.56
C LEU A 110 3.60 -5.37 -4.12
N GLN A 111 3.56 -5.79 -5.38
CA GLN A 111 4.69 -6.47 -6.03
C GLN A 111 5.93 -5.57 -6.18
N VAL A 112 5.75 -4.26 -6.40
CA VAL A 112 6.87 -3.29 -6.37
C VAL A 112 7.48 -3.21 -4.98
N ILE A 113 6.66 -3.23 -3.93
CA ILE A 113 7.12 -3.25 -2.53
C ILE A 113 7.94 -4.52 -2.24
N ILE A 114 7.50 -5.70 -2.72
CA ILE A 114 8.32 -6.93 -2.64
C ILE A 114 9.69 -6.70 -3.29
N GLY A 115 9.73 -6.16 -4.51
CA GLY A 115 10.98 -5.90 -5.22
C GLY A 115 11.92 -4.97 -4.45
N TYR A 116 11.36 -3.94 -3.80
CA TYR A 116 12.11 -3.05 -2.91
C TYR A 116 12.69 -3.80 -1.71
N TYR A 117 11.86 -4.54 -0.96
CA TYR A 117 12.29 -5.30 0.22
C TYR A 117 13.37 -6.32 -0.10
N GLN A 118 13.20 -7.09 -1.19
CA GLN A 118 14.21 -8.04 -1.65
C GLN A 118 15.55 -7.36 -1.95
N ASN A 119 15.54 -6.17 -2.55
CA ASN A 119 16.75 -5.42 -2.85
C ASN A 119 17.44 -4.90 -1.58
N GLN A 120 16.68 -4.41 -0.61
CA GLN A 120 17.25 -3.98 0.67
C GLN A 120 17.90 -5.15 1.40
N LEU A 121 17.17 -6.26 1.56
CA LEU A 121 17.66 -7.46 2.25
C LEU A 121 18.93 -8.04 1.59
N LYS A 122 19.01 -8.04 0.25
CA LYS A 122 20.21 -8.46 -0.49
C LYS A 122 21.43 -7.57 -0.23
N LYS A 123 21.21 -6.27 0.00
CA LYS A 123 22.27 -5.32 0.34
C LYS A 123 22.70 -5.41 1.81
N GLY A 124 22.07 -6.28 2.61
CA GLY A 124 22.28 -6.34 4.06
C GLY A 124 21.66 -5.16 4.81
N LEU A 125 20.85 -4.36 4.14
CA LEU A 125 19.99 -3.35 4.76
C LEU A 125 18.63 -3.98 5.05
N PRO A 126 17.91 -3.52 6.07
CA PRO A 126 18.25 -2.45 6.99
C PRO A 126 19.14 -2.98 8.13
N ASP A 127 20.32 -2.38 8.31
CA ASP A 127 21.07 -2.57 9.55
C ASP A 127 20.35 -1.79 10.65
N ALA A 128 19.77 -2.50 11.63
CA ALA A 128 19.08 -1.89 12.77
C ALA A 128 19.96 -0.85 13.49
N LYS A 129 21.29 -0.94 13.38
CA LYS A 129 22.25 0.02 13.94
C LYS A 129 22.46 1.26 13.07
N ALA A 130 22.08 1.22 11.80
CA ALA A 130 22.25 2.32 10.85
C ALA A 130 21.13 3.37 10.94
N TYR A 131 19.93 3.02 11.43
CA TYR A 131 18.88 4.00 11.65
C TYR A 131 19.26 4.92 12.83
N LYS A 132 19.54 6.18 12.50
CA LYS A 132 19.77 7.23 13.49
C LYS A 132 18.44 7.93 13.78
N PRO A 133 17.90 7.81 15.00
CA PRO A 133 16.74 8.60 15.38
C PRO A 133 17.06 10.10 15.35
N SER A 134 16.02 10.90 15.21
CA SER A 134 16.04 12.35 15.39
C SER A 134 16.46 12.74 16.82
N GLU A 135 16.96 13.97 16.99
CA GLU A 135 17.25 14.51 18.32
C GLU A 135 16.00 14.56 19.20
N SER A 136 14.85 14.94 18.62
CA SER A 136 13.54 14.95 19.29
C SER A 136 13.15 13.59 19.87
N PHE A 137 13.48 12.49 19.18
CA PHE A 137 13.19 11.14 19.64
C PHE A 137 13.97 10.80 20.91
N THR A 138 15.20 11.28 21.04
CA THR A 138 16.02 11.02 22.23
C THR A 138 15.39 11.71 23.44
N THR A 139 14.98 12.97 23.29
CA THR A 139 14.25 13.71 24.33
C THR A 139 12.95 13.01 24.70
N LEU A 140 12.17 12.56 23.72
CA LEU A 140 10.92 11.82 23.93
C LEU A 140 11.13 10.57 24.78
N ILE A 141 12.09 9.71 24.41
CA ILE A 141 12.38 8.48 25.16
C ILE A 141 12.86 8.76 26.58
N THR A 142 13.69 9.78 26.77
CA THR A 142 14.15 10.20 28.10
C THR A 142 12.97 10.65 28.98
N SER A 143 12.07 11.50 28.45
CA SER A 143 10.89 11.95 29.20
C SER A 143 9.90 10.81 29.51
N ILE A 144 9.76 9.84 28.61
CA ILE A 144 8.97 8.62 28.87
C ILE A 144 9.63 7.80 29.99
N ALA A 145 10.95 7.58 29.92
CA ALA A 145 11.68 6.78 30.90
C ALA A 145 11.67 7.40 32.31
N HIS A 146 11.61 8.73 32.40
CA HIS A 146 11.50 9.47 33.66
C HIS A 146 10.06 9.69 34.13
N TYR A 147 9.05 9.14 33.43
CA TYR A 147 7.63 9.33 33.73
C TYR A 147 7.19 10.81 33.73
N GLU A 148 7.94 11.68 33.04
CA GLU A 148 7.65 13.10 32.91
C GLU A 148 6.55 13.37 31.87
N LYS A 149 6.27 12.37 31.02
CA LYS A 149 5.30 12.45 29.95
C LYS A 149 4.23 11.35 30.05
N PRO A 150 3.07 11.64 30.69
CA PRO A 150 2.01 10.64 30.89
C PRO A 150 1.20 10.35 29.62
N PHE A 151 1.23 11.24 28.62
CA PHE A 151 0.52 11.10 27.35
C PHE A 151 1.47 11.34 26.19
N ILE A 152 1.38 10.48 25.18
CA ILE A 152 2.11 10.56 23.92
C ILE A 152 1.13 11.10 22.88
N ASP A 153 1.51 12.16 22.18
CA ASP A 153 0.68 12.71 21.11
C ASP A 153 0.86 11.93 19.79
N ASP A 154 0.06 12.26 18.77
CA ASP A 154 0.07 11.55 17.49
C ASP A 154 1.42 11.66 16.76
N ALA A 155 2.10 12.81 16.86
CA ALA A 155 3.39 13.01 16.19
C ALA A 155 4.49 12.17 16.87
N GLU A 156 4.48 12.13 18.19
CA GLU A 156 5.41 11.32 18.99
C GLU A 156 5.15 9.83 18.82
N SER A 157 3.87 9.43 18.73
CA SER A 157 3.47 8.06 18.40
C SER A 157 4.01 7.65 17.03
N GLN A 158 3.95 8.54 16.03
CA GLN A 158 4.56 8.30 14.72
C GLN A 158 6.08 8.19 14.78
N GLU A 159 6.75 9.02 15.58
CA GLU A 159 8.21 8.98 15.76
C GLU A 159 8.65 7.65 16.40
N LEU A 160 7.91 7.19 17.43
CA LEU A 160 8.09 5.89 18.08
C LEU A 160 7.87 4.73 17.10
N ALA A 161 6.76 4.75 16.36
CA ALA A 161 6.45 3.73 15.38
C ALA A 161 7.54 3.65 14.30
N LYS A 162 7.99 4.80 13.77
CA LYS A 162 9.07 4.86 12.79
C LYS A 162 10.37 4.27 13.33
N PHE A 163 10.75 4.58 14.57
CA PHE A 163 11.92 3.99 15.21
C PHE A 163 11.81 2.47 15.35
N VAL A 164 10.69 1.98 15.90
CA VAL A 164 10.45 0.54 16.10
C VAL A 164 10.46 -0.19 14.76
N ILE A 165 9.80 0.36 13.74
CA ILE A 165 9.74 -0.24 12.42
C ILE A 165 11.14 -0.29 11.80
N ASN A 166 11.90 0.82 11.81
CA ASN A 166 13.25 0.86 11.23
C ASN A 166 14.23 -0.07 11.96
N ARG A 167 14.10 -0.22 13.30
CA ARG A 167 14.92 -1.14 14.10
C ARG A 167 14.60 -2.61 13.83
N ASN A 168 13.35 -2.93 13.53
CA ASN A 168 12.88 -4.30 13.24
C ASN A 168 12.66 -4.53 11.74
N ALA A 169 13.27 -3.70 10.91
CA ALA A 169 12.87 -3.58 9.51
C ALA A 169 13.15 -4.85 8.70
N ARG A 170 14.18 -5.63 9.06
CA ARG A 170 14.42 -6.94 8.44
C ARG A 170 13.24 -7.89 8.65
N ASP A 171 12.85 -8.11 9.90
CA ASP A 171 11.75 -9.01 10.26
C ASP A 171 10.41 -8.53 9.67
N ILE A 172 10.20 -7.21 9.65
CA ILE A 172 9.01 -6.60 9.06
C ILE A 172 8.98 -6.84 7.55
N MET A 173 10.07 -6.57 6.84
CA MET A 173 10.17 -6.82 5.40
C MET A 173 9.94 -8.29 5.06
N GLU A 174 10.53 -9.22 5.81
CA GLU A 174 10.35 -10.67 5.61
C GLU A 174 8.89 -11.09 5.81
N LYS A 175 8.24 -10.63 6.88
CA LYS A 175 6.82 -10.93 7.16
C LYS A 175 5.89 -10.30 6.12
N ASP A 176 6.13 -9.04 5.76
CA ASP A 176 5.30 -8.34 4.80
C ASP A 176 5.41 -8.96 3.40
N MET A 177 6.59 -9.45 2.98
CA MET A 177 6.72 -10.17 1.69
C MET A 177 5.83 -11.43 1.63
N LEU A 178 5.72 -12.19 2.73
CA LEU A 178 4.83 -13.35 2.80
C LEU A 178 3.37 -12.92 2.69
N ARG A 179 2.96 -11.92 3.49
CA ARG A 179 1.60 -11.38 3.47
C ARG A 179 1.21 -10.80 2.11
N ILE A 180 2.13 -10.09 1.46
CA ILE A 180 1.91 -9.58 0.10
C ILE A 180 1.69 -10.73 -0.86
N THR A 181 2.47 -11.81 -0.76
CA THR A 181 2.31 -12.98 -1.63
C THR A 181 0.92 -13.58 -1.49
N ASP A 182 0.43 -13.74 -0.26
CA ASP A 182 -0.93 -14.22 0.00
C ASP A 182 -2.00 -13.30 -0.62
N ILE A 183 -1.89 -11.99 -0.43
CA ILE A 183 -2.81 -10.98 -0.98
C ILE A 183 -2.78 -10.96 -2.52
N VAL A 184 -1.58 -11.08 -3.11
CA VAL A 184 -1.41 -11.09 -4.57
C VAL A 184 -2.06 -12.33 -5.18
N MET A 185 -2.03 -13.46 -4.48
CA MET A 185 -2.65 -14.71 -4.92
C MET A 185 -4.17 -14.74 -4.67
N GLU A 186 -4.68 -13.92 -3.76
CA GLU A 186 -6.11 -13.83 -3.48
C GLU A 186 -6.89 -13.27 -4.70
N PRO A 187 -7.95 -13.94 -5.17
CA PRO A 187 -8.63 -13.55 -6.41
C PRO A 187 -9.46 -12.27 -6.28
N PHE A 188 -9.89 -11.89 -5.07
CA PHE A 188 -10.86 -10.80 -4.82
C PHE A 188 -12.15 -10.93 -5.66
N LEU A 189 -12.52 -12.17 -5.98
CA LEU A 189 -13.72 -12.58 -6.70
C LEU A 189 -14.21 -13.91 -6.12
N TYR A 190 -15.53 -14.13 -6.07
CA TYR A 190 -16.07 -15.41 -5.63
C TYR A 190 -15.99 -16.48 -6.73
N ASP A 191 -15.90 -17.77 -6.35
CA ASP A 191 -15.91 -18.86 -7.33
C ASP A 191 -17.34 -19.07 -7.89
N HIS A 192 -17.55 -18.63 -9.13
CA HIS A 192 -18.83 -18.77 -9.85
C HIS A 192 -18.97 -20.09 -10.63
N LYS A 193 -18.12 -21.10 -10.40
CA LYS A 193 -18.18 -22.38 -11.14
C LYS A 193 -19.52 -23.12 -11.03
N LYS A 194 -20.36 -22.82 -10.03
CA LYS A 194 -21.73 -23.37 -9.93
C LYS A 194 -22.78 -22.62 -10.75
N SER A 195 -22.43 -21.48 -11.35
CA SER A 195 -23.35 -20.59 -12.06
C SER A 195 -23.34 -20.80 -13.58
N PHE A 196 -22.36 -21.54 -14.12
CA PHE A 196 -22.29 -21.93 -15.52
C PHE A 196 -22.83 -23.34 -15.71
N SER A 197 -24.16 -23.48 -15.65
CA SER A 197 -24.81 -24.61 -16.30
C SER A 197 -24.76 -24.34 -17.80
N TYR A 198 -24.01 -25.14 -18.55
CA TYR A 198 -24.23 -25.23 -20.00
C TYR A 198 -25.67 -25.69 -20.20
N CYS A 199 -26.50 -24.87 -20.85
CA CYS A 199 -27.70 -25.35 -21.52
C CYS A 199 -27.30 -26.13 -22.78
#